data_AF-A0A1I3S9I6-F1
#
_entry.id   AF-A0A1I3S9I6-F1
#
_cell.length_a   1.000
_cell.length_b   1.000
_cell.length_c   1.000
_cell.angle_alpha   90.00
_cell.angle_beta   90.00
_cell.angle_gamma   90.00
#
_symmetry.space_group_name_H-M   'P 1'
#
loop_
_entity.id
_entity.type
_entity.pdbx_description
1 polymer ?
#
loop_
_entity_poly.entity_id
_entity_poly.type
_entity_poly.pdbx_seq_one_letter_code
_entity_poly.pdbx_strand_id
1 'polypeptide(L)'
;MKRLVTKSQFEFFKKELSHFEQHGVISSEQLQSMLSSYEVKARFSFIRILLIVGSILVGAGILSFIASNWSALPKVIKFLIILVGMTGFYLAGWKTEKTYPKTSKSLYYIGLAIYGAGIFLIGQMFHLGSDYQNAFLAWTVGALPLALYLNDRWVSLFAIVLMGIYASGSWNSYEPYPYALFAFIPLMYWMNEKKIGQSKLIFFFHNLLTILFICITIFRLADERIIPFALFVLGIGMMYVNDRSYAKVWEWQGSVLHGIAGIILSFSDIWKVWGIFYFNGIGIVFAVAYMVFLLYLLKRGSLPSIIVICGLIFRFYVDISYDFLPKSLFFVISGGILIAFGFWFEKKRKGGMKG
;
A
#
# COMPACT_ATOMS: atom_id res chain seq x y z
N MET A 1 9.13 26.70 -5.34
CA MET A 1 7.81 26.05 -5.15
C MET A 1 6.78 27.14 -4.94
N LYS A 2 5.68 27.17 -5.70
CA LYS A 2 4.65 28.21 -5.59
C LYS A 2 3.80 28.00 -4.33
N ARG A 3 3.43 29.09 -3.65
CA ARG A 3 2.58 29.05 -2.45
C ARG A 3 1.11 29.00 -2.86
N LEU A 4 0.41 27.97 -2.40
CA LEU A 4 -1.01 27.78 -2.70
C LEU A 4 -1.90 28.67 -1.82
N VAL A 5 -2.71 29.53 -2.44
CA VAL A 5 -3.61 30.48 -1.77
C VAL A 5 -5.05 30.36 -2.29
N THR A 6 -6.05 30.78 -1.53
CA THR A 6 -7.43 30.86 -2.04
C THR A 6 -7.58 32.03 -3.01
N LYS A 7 -8.62 32.01 -3.86
CA LYS A 7 -8.89 33.13 -4.79
C LYS A 7 -9.06 34.46 -4.07
N SER A 8 -9.75 34.48 -2.92
CA SER A 8 -9.93 35.70 -2.12
C SER A 8 -8.62 36.21 -1.54
N GLN A 9 -7.75 35.32 -1.04
CA GLN A 9 -6.42 35.68 -0.55
C GLN A 9 -5.54 36.22 -1.68
N PHE A 10 -5.60 35.61 -2.87
CA PHE A 10 -4.85 36.08 -4.03
C PHE A 10 -5.29 37.48 -4.48
N GLU A 11 -6.60 37.74 -4.58
CA GLU A 11 -7.12 39.07 -4.91
C GLU A 11 -6.75 40.11 -3.85
N PHE A 12 -6.80 39.72 -2.56
CA PHE A 12 -6.35 40.58 -1.47
C PHE A 12 -4.86 40.93 -1.60
N PHE A 13 -3.98 39.93 -1.78
CA PHE A 13 -2.55 40.18 -1.97
C PHE A 13 -2.25 40.98 -3.23
N LYS A 14 -2.97 40.73 -4.33
CA LYS A 14 -2.84 41.50 -5.56
C LYS A 14 -3.18 42.97 -5.32
N LYS A 15 -4.28 43.25 -4.62
CA LYS A 15 -4.69 44.61 -4.28
C LYS A 15 -3.66 45.31 -3.40
N GLU A 16 -3.17 44.62 -2.37
CA GLU A 16 -2.19 45.16 -1.42
C GLU A 16 -0.83 45.44 -2.09
N LEU A 17 -0.34 44.51 -2.91
CA LEU A 17 0.92 44.68 -3.63
C LEU A 17 0.82 45.77 -4.70
N SER A 18 -0.31 45.87 -5.40
CA SER A 18 -0.56 47.00 -6.32
C SER A 18 -0.64 48.35 -5.61
N HIS A 19 -1.13 48.39 -4.36
CA HIS A 19 -1.09 49.61 -3.55
C HIS A 19 0.37 50.02 -3.23
N PHE A 20 1.24 49.07 -2.89
CA PHE A 20 2.66 49.35 -2.66
C PHE A 20 3.41 49.78 -3.93
N GLU A 21 3.03 49.28 -5.10
CA GLU A 21 3.56 49.74 -6.39
C GLU A 21 3.17 51.21 -6.65
N GLN A 22 1.90 51.56 -6.43
CA GLN A 22 1.41 52.94 -6.59
C GLN A 22 2.10 53.95 -5.68
N HIS A 23 2.55 53.52 -4.50
CA HIS A 23 3.30 54.35 -3.55
C HIS A 23 4.82 54.31 -3.78
N GLY A 24 5.29 53.68 -4.87
CA GLY A 24 6.71 53.63 -5.24
C GLY A 24 7.57 52.75 -4.33
N VAL A 25 6.97 51.92 -3.47
CA VAL A 25 7.69 51.04 -2.54
C VAL A 25 8.27 49.83 -3.27
N ILE A 26 7.60 49.37 -4.33
CA ILE A 26 8.03 48.26 -5.18
C ILE A 26 7.90 48.63 -6.66
N SER A 27 8.75 48.05 -7.51
CA SER A 27 8.68 48.18 -8.97
C SER A 27 7.68 47.20 -9.60
N SER A 28 7.23 47.51 -10.82
CA SER A 28 6.33 46.63 -11.59
C SER A 28 6.90 45.23 -11.84
N GLU A 29 8.23 45.11 -12.01
CA GLU A 29 8.90 43.81 -12.14
C GLU A 29 8.84 43.00 -10.84
N GLN A 30 9.04 43.66 -9.69
CA GLN A 30 8.93 43.02 -8.37
C GLN A 30 7.50 42.56 -8.08
N LEU A 31 6.49 43.36 -8.45
CA LEU A 31 5.08 42.98 -8.32
C LEU A 31 4.78 41.70 -9.08
N GLN A 32 5.17 41.61 -10.37
CA GLN A 32 4.93 40.42 -11.17
C GLN A 32 5.67 39.18 -10.63
N SER A 33 6.92 39.36 -10.19
CA SER A 33 7.71 38.29 -9.57
C SER A 33 7.05 37.76 -8.29
N MET A 34 6.57 38.65 -7.43
CA MET A 34 5.86 38.28 -6.20
C MET A 34 4.54 37.55 -6.50
N LEU A 35 3.74 38.05 -7.45
CA LEU A 35 2.48 37.40 -7.84
C LEU A 35 2.72 36.01 -8.47
N SER A 36 3.79 35.85 -9.26
CA SER A 36 4.15 34.57 -9.88
C SER A 36 4.52 33.48 -8.87
N SER A 37 4.87 33.88 -7.64
CA SER A 37 5.18 32.98 -6.52
C SER A 37 3.93 32.38 -5.86
N TYR A 38 2.75 32.89 -6.18
CA TYR A 38 1.47 32.37 -5.69
C TYR A 38 0.73 31.58 -6.76
N GLU A 39 0.06 30.51 -6.35
CA GLU A 39 -0.81 29.72 -7.22
C GLU A 39 -2.20 29.58 -6.56
N VAL A 40 -3.25 29.95 -7.29
CA VAL A 40 -4.62 29.93 -6.77
C VAL A 40 -5.11 28.48 -6.71
N LYS A 41 -5.48 28.02 -5.51
CA LYS A 41 -6.14 26.71 -5.34
C LYS A 41 -7.42 26.67 -6.15
N ALA A 42 -7.54 25.69 -7.04
CA ALA A 42 -8.78 25.43 -7.76
C ALA A 42 -9.92 25.14 -6.78
N ARG A 43 -10.95 25.98 -6.76
CA ARG A 43 -12.17 25.72 -5.98
C ARG A 43 -12.99 24.67 -6.72
N PHE A 44 -13.49 23.66 -6.01
CA PHE A 44 -14.55 22.81 -6.55
C PHE A 44 -15.77 23.70 -6.79
N SER A 45 -16.09 23.94 -8.07
CA SER A 45 -17.32 24.64 -8.43
C SER A 45 -18.50 23.79 -7.99
N PHE A 46 -19.54 24.40 -7.42
CA PHE A 46 -20.81 23.73 -7.13
C PHE A 46 -21.33 22.97 -8.37
N ILE A 47 -21.14 23.54 -9.56
CA ILE A 47 -21.45 22.90 -10.85
C ILE A 47 -20.66 21.61 -11.04
N ARG A 48 -19.35 21.59 -10.70
CA ARG A 48 -18.53 20.37 -10.80
C ARG A 48 -19.02 19.30 -9.83
N ILE A 49 -19.41 19.68 -8.61
CA ILE A 49 -19.99 18.74 -7.63
C ILE A 49 -21.30 18.17 -8.17
N LEU A 50 -22.20 19.03 -8.67
CA LEU A 50 -23.48 18.62 -9.24
C LEU A 50 -23.29 17.70 -10.46
N LEU A 51 -22.32 17.98 -11.33
CA LEU A 51 -21.97 17.12 -12.46
C LEU A 51 -21.41 15.77 -12.02
N ILE A 52 -20.54 15.73 -11.00
CA ILE A 52 -20.04 14.48 -10.44
C ILE A 52 -21.19 13.66 -9.85
N VAL A 53 -22.01 14.27 -8.99
CA VAL A 53 -23.18 13.60 -8.38
C VAL A 53 -24.16 13.11 -9.44
N GLY A 54 -24.50 13.95 -10.43
CA GLY A 54 -25.37 13.59 -11.54
C GLY A 54 -24.80 12.43 -12.36
N SER A 55 -23.50 12.44 -12.68
CA SER A 55 -22.85 11.34 -13.40
C SER A 55 -22.87 10.02 -12.63
N ILE A 56 -22.72 10.08 -11.29
CA ILE A 56 -22.81 8.91 -10.41
C ILE A 56 -24.25 8.37 -10.39
N LEU A 57 -25.25 9.24 -10.26
CA LEU A 57 -26.66 8.83 -10.25
C LEU A 57 -27.09 8.22 -11.59
N VAL A 58 -26.68 8.82 -12.71
CA VAL A 58 -26.93 8.24 -14.05
C VAL A 58 -26.23 6.89 -14.18
N GLY A 59 -24.97 6.78 -13.75
CA GLY A 59 -24.24 5.52 -13.71
C GLY A 59 -24.96 4.46 -12.87
N ALA A 60 -25.44 4.82 -11.67
CA ALA A 60 -26.19 3.95 -10.79
C ALA A 60 -27.55 3.53 -11.37
N GLY A 61 -28.23 4.43 -12.08
CA GLY A 61 -29.47 4.15 -12.80
C GLY A 61 -29.25 3.14 -13.93
N ILE A 62 -28.21 3.36 -14.75
CA ILE A 62 -27.83 2.43 -15.83
C ILE A 62 -27.47 1.06 -15.24
N LEU A 63 -26.64 1.02 -14.19
CA LEU A 63 -26.27 -0.24 -13.53
C LEU A 63 -27.49 -0.95 -12.93
N SER A 64 -28.41 -0.22 -12.28
CA SER A 64 -29.65 -0.77 -11.73
C SER A 64 -30.56 -1.34 -12.83
N PHE A 65 -30.69 -0.65 -13.95
CA PHE A 65 -31.46 -1.13 -15.10
C PHE A 65 -30.85 -2.38 -15.74
N ILE A 66 -29.52 -2.41 -15.91
CA ILE A 66 -28.83 -3.60 -16.40
C ILE A 66 -29.02 -4.75 -15.41
N ALA A 67 -28.85 -4.50 -14.12
CA ALA A 67 -28.98 -5.51 -13.07
C ALA A 67 -30.40 -6.09 -13.00
N SER A 68 -31.45 -5.28 -13.11
CA SER A 68 -32.85 -5.74 -13.07
C SER A 68 -33.22 -6.62 -14.27
N ASN A 69 -32.62 -6.35 -15.43
CA ASN A 69 -32.82 -7.16 -16.63
C ASN A 69 -31.80 -8.29 -16.78
N TRP A 70 -30.77 -8.34 -15.91
CA TRP A 70 -29.65 -9.25 -16.07
C TRP A 70 -30.07 -10.71 -16.04
N SER A 71 -30.98 -11.10 -15.14
CA SER A 71 -31.43 -12.50 -15.04
C SER A 71 -32.08 -13.01 -16.32
N ALA A 72 -32.81 -12.16 -17.05
CA ALA A 72 -33.51 -12.50 -18.27
C ALA A 72 -32.61 -12.65 -19.50
N LEU A 73 -31.39 -12.09 -19.48
CA LEU A 73 -30.49 -12.12 -20.64
C LEU A 73 -29.83 -13.50 -20.84
N PRO A 74 -29.82 -14.04 -22.08
CA PRO A 74 -29.04 -15.22 -22.43
C PRO A 74 -27.55 -15.03 -22.14
N LYS A 75 -26.85 -16.12 -21.83
CA LYS A 75 -25.42 -16.09 -21.48
C LYS A 75 -24.56 -15.45 -22.57
N VAL A 76 -24.87 -15.71 -23.84
CA VAL A 76 -24.15 -15.13 -24.99
C VAL A 76 -24.26 -13.61 -25.02
N ILE A 77 -25.46 -13.06 -24.74
CA ILE A 77 -25.67 -11.60 -24.74
C ILE A 77 -24.89 -10.95 -23.60
N LYS A 78 -24.92 -11.53 -22.40
CA LYS A 78 -24.13 -11.06 -21.25
C LYS A 78 -22.63 -11.02 -21.58
N PHE A 79 -22.12 -12.09 -22.20
CA PHE A 79 -20.74 -12.17 -22.63
C PHE A 79 -20.40 -11.08 -23.67
N LEU A 80 -21.26 -10.87 -24.67
CA LEU A 80 -21.07 -9.82 -25.68
C LEU A 80 -21.09 -8.42 -25.06
N ILE A 81 -21.96 -8.14 -24.09
CA ILE A 81 -22.00 -6.85 -23.39
C ILE A 81 -20.66 -6.59 -22.68
N ILE A 82 -20.13 -7.58 -21.97
CA ILE A 82 -18.84 -7.48 -21.28
C ILE A 82 -17.71 -7.23 -22.31
N LEU A 83 -17.67 -8.03 -23.37
CA LEU A 83 -16.63 -7.96 -24.40
C LEU A 83 -16.64 -6.62 -25.12
N VAL A 84 -17.82 -6.20 -25.62
CA VAL A 84 -18.00 -4.92 -26.33
C VAL A 84 -17.68 -3.74 -25.39
N GLY A 85 -18.15 -3.79 -24.14
CA GLY A 85 -17.84 -2.77 -23.14
C GLY A 85 -16.33 -2.63 -22.93
N MET A 86 -15.65 -3.73 -22.63
CA MET A 86 -14.20 -3.76 -22.44
C MET A 86 -13.46 -3.20 -23.68
N THR A 87 -13.75 -3.72 -24.86
CA THR A 87 -13.08 -3.28 -26.10
C THR A 87 -13.39 -1.82 -26.42
N GLY A 88 -14.62 -1.37 -26.18
CA GLY A 88 -15.04 0.00 -26.42
C GLY A 88 -14.24 0.99 -25.57
N PHE A 89 -14.06 0.69 -24.27
CA PHE A 89 -13.27 1.54 -23.39
C PHE A 89 -11.77 1.55 -23.75
N TYR A 90 -11.20 0.41 -24.15
CA TYR A 90 -9.80 0.38 -24.62
C TYR A 90 -9.61 1.16 -25.93
N LEU A 91 -10.51 1.01 -26.91
CA LEU A 91 -10.45 1.76 -28.16
C LEU A 91 -10.65 3.26 -27.94
N ALA A 92 -11.57 3.64 -27.06
CA ALA A 92 -11.77 5.04 -26.68
C ALA A 92 -10.55 5.61 -25.95
N GLY A 93 -9.93 4.84 -25.06
CA GLY A 93 -8.67 5.16 -24.40
C GLY A 93 -7.58 5.46 -25.42
N TRP A 94 -7.35 4.53 -26.34
CA TRP A 94 -6.36 4.66 -27.41
C TRP A 94 -6.58 5.88 -28.30
N LYS A 95 -7.81 6.11 -28.77
CA LYS A 95 -8.16 7.24 -29.65
C LYS A 95 -7.96 8.60 -28.96
N THR A 96 -8.09 8.65 -27.64
CA THR A 96 -8.00 9.91 -26.87
C THR A 96 -6.62 10.18 -26.27
N GLU A 97 -5.63 9.29 -26.47
CA GLU A 97 -4.29 9.42 -25.88
C GLU A 97 -3.61 10.76 -26.18
N LYS A 98 -3.64 11.18 -27.45
CA LYS A 98 -2.95 12.40 -27.91
C LYS A 98 -3.68 13.68 -27.48
N THR A 99 -5.01 13.66 -27.51
CA THR A 99 -5.83 14.87 -27.26
C THR A 99 -6.13 15.09 -25.78
N TYR A 100 -6.41 14.00 -25.05
CA TYR A 100 -6.84 14.04 -23.65
C TYR A 100 -6.15 12.93 -22.83
N PRO A 101 -4.85 13.04 -22.55
CA PRO A 101 -4.06 11.96 -21.94
C PRO A 101 -4.58 11.51 -20.57
N LYS A 102 -5.12 12.42 -19.76
CA LYS A 102 -5.73 12.07 -18.46
C LYS A 102 -7.02 11.28 -18.63
N THR A 103 -7.87 11.67 -19.57
CA THR A 103 -9.13 10.98 -19.87
C THR A 103 -8.85 9.60 -20.45
N SER A 104 -7.88 9.50 -21.37
CA SER A 104 -7.42 8.25 -21.95
C SER A 104 -7.01 7.22 -20.87
N LYS A 105 -6.18 7.63 -19.89
CA LYS A 105 -5.81 6.76 -18.77
C LYS A 105 -7.02 6.27 -17.98
N SER A 106 -7.98 7.13 -17.68
CA SER A 106 -9.21 6.73 -17.00
C SER A 106 -10.01 5.70 -17.80
N LEU A 107 -10.09 5.86 -19.13
CA LEU A 107 -10.77 4.90 -20.00
C LEU A 107 -10.07 3.53 -20.01
N TYR A 108 -8.73 3.52 -20.02
CA TYR A 108 -7.96 2.28 -19.85
C TYR A 108 -8.22 1.61 -18.50
N TYR A 109 -8.33 2.36 -17.41
CA TYR A 109 -8.63 1.80 -16.09
C TYR A 109 -10.04 1.20 -16.05
N ILE A 110 -11.01 1.85 -16.69
CA ILE A 110 -12.37 1.31 -16.82
C ILE A 110 -12.35 0.02 -17.63
N GLY A 111 -11.64 -0.01 -18.77
CA GLY A 111 -11.48 -1.23 -19.57
C GLY A 111 -10.88 -2.38 -18.77
N LEU A 112 -9.83 -2.11 -17.97
CA LEU A 112 -9.20 -3.11 -17.10
C LEU A 112 -10.14 -3.59 -15.98
N ALA A 113 -10.97 -2.70 -15.44
CA ALA A 113 -11.97 -3.05 -14.44
C ALA A 113 -13.08 -3.93 -15.02
N ILE A 114 -13.56 -3.61 -16.24
CA ILE A 114 -14.56 -4.43 -16.95
C ILE A 114 -13.97 -5.80 -17.27
N TYR A 115 -12.71 -5.87 -17.70
CA TYR A 115 -12.02 -7.15 -17.92
C TYR A 115 -12.06 -8.03 -16.66
N GLY A 116 -11.64 -7.49 -15.52
CA GLY A 116 -11.66 -8.20 -14.24
C GLY A 116 -13.04 -8.65 -13.80
N ALA A 117 -14.00 -7.71 -13.78
CA ALA A 117 -15.40 -8.02 -13.45
C ALA A 117 -15.98 -9.07 -14.39
N GLY A 118 -15.62 -9.01 -15.68
CA GLY A 118 -15.99 -9.96 -16.70
C GLY A 118 -15.54 -11.38 -16.39
N ILE A 119 -14.30 -11.57 -15.91
CA ILE A 119 -13.79 -12.90 -15.49
C ILE A 119 -14.70 -13.51 -14.43
N PHE A 120 -15.04 -12.76 -13.38
CA PHE A 120 -15.91 -13.26 -12.30
C PHE A 120 -17.33 -13.54 -12.77
N LEU A 121 -17.92 -12.65 -13.58
CA LEU A 121 -19.26 -12.84 -14.13
C LEU A 121 -19.34 -14.08 -15.03
N ILE A 122 -18.33 -14.29 -15.87
CA ILE A 122 -18.25 -15.48 -16.73
C ILE A 122 -18.09 -16.73 -15.86
N GLY A 123 -17.22 -16.69 -14.85
CA GLY A 123 -17.04 -17.78 -13.88
C GLY A 123 -18.36 -18.20 -13.23
N GLN A 124 -19.15 -17.22 -12.77
CA GLN A 124 -20.49 -17.45 -12.21
C GLN A 124 -21.46 -18.00 -13.26
N MET A 125 -21.53 -17.41 -14.46
CA MET A 125 -22.47 -17.79 -15.51
C MET A 125 -22.30 -19.24 -16.00
N PHE A 126 -21.06 -19.73 -16.02
CA PHE A 126 -20.73 -21.07 -16.48
C PHE A 126 -20.48 -22.07 -15.33
N HIS A 127 -20.68 -21.66 -14.08
CA HIS A 127 -20.36 -22.45 -12.88
C HIS A 127 -18.95 -23.06 -12.96
N LEU A 128 -17.99 -22.26 -13.42
CA LEU A 128 -16.59 -22.68 -13.41
C LEU A 128 -16.19 -22.82 -11.94
N GLY A 129 -16.04 -24.06 -11.47
CA GLY A 129 -15.67 -24.38 -10.08
C GLY A 129 -14.22 -24.03 -9.74
N SER A 130 -13.64 -23.04 -10.40
CA SER A 130 -12.25 -22.63 -10.19
C SER A 130 -12.13 -21.85 -8.88
N ASP A 131 -11.10 -22.19 -8.11
CA ASP A 131 -10.64 -21.42 -6.96
C ASP A 131 -10.57 -19.93 -7.32
N TYR A 132 -11.22 -19.09 -6.50
CA TYR A 132 -11.45 -17.66 -6.74
C TYR A 132 -10.13 -16.91 -7.01
N GLN A 133 -9.03 -17.41 -6.46
CA GLN A 133 -7.66 -16.92 -6.61
C GLN A 133 -7.17 -16.98 -8.06
N ASN A 134 -7.53 -18.00 -8.84
CA ASN A 134 -7.11 -18.13 -10.24
C ASN A 134 -7.72 -17.03 -11.13
N ALA A 135 -8.89 -16.49 -10.77
CA ALA A 135 -9.47 -15.35 -11.47
C ALA A 135 -8.60 -14.09 -11.33
N PHE A 136 -7.92 -13.90 -10.19
CA PHE A 136 -6.98 -12.79 -10.01
C PHE A 136 -5.69 -12.98 -10.80
N LEU A 137 -5.23 -14.22 -11.00
CA LEU A 137 -4.12 -14.48 -11.91
C LEU A 137 -4.51 -14.11 -13.34
N ALA A 138 -5.67 -14.54 -13.81
CA ALA A 138 -6.18 -14.17 -15.13
C ALA A 138 -6.30 -12.63 -15.27
N TRP A 139 -6.80 -11.97 -14.23
CA TRP A 139 -6.86 -10.50 -14.21
C TRP A 139 -5.46 -9.86 -14.29
N THR A 140 -4.49 -10.40 -13.55
CA THR A 140 -3.09 -9.95 -13.59
C THR A 140 -2.50 -10.11 -14.99
N VAL A 141 -2.78 -11.22 -15.67
CA VAL A 141 -2.33 -11.47 -17.05
C VAL A 141 -2.86 -10.41 -18.01
N GLY A 142 -4.10 -9.95 -17.87
CA GLY A 142 -4.62 -8.84 -18.68
C GLY A 142 -4.13 -7.46 -18.24
N ALA A 143 -3.81 -7.26 -16.96
CA ALA A 143 -3.26 -6.00 -16.45
C ALA A 143 -1.81 -5.75 -16.90
N LEU A 144 -1.01 -6.81 -17.05
CA LEU A 144 0.42 -6.73 -17.36
C LEU A 144 0.74 -6.06 -18.72
N PRO A 145 0.13 -6.45 -19.86
CA PRO A 145 0.34 -5.78 -21.14
C PRO A 145 -0.01 -4.30 -21.07
N LEU A 146 -1.10 -3.96 -20.36
CA LEU A 146 -1.53 -2.57 -20.20
C LEU A 146 -0.55 -1.77 -19.34
N ALA A 147 -0.02 -2.37 -18.26
CA ALA A 147 1.04 -1.76 -17.44
C ALA A 147 2.31 -1.50 -18.27
N LEU A 148 2.71 -2.45 -19.11
CA LEU A 148 3.88 -2.35 -19.99
C LEU A 148 3.70 -1.32 -21.11
N TYR A 149 2.47 -1.17 -21.61
CA TYR A 149 2.12 -0.22 -22.67
C TYR A 149 2.07 1.21 -22.12
N LEU A 150 1.36 1.44 -21.01
CA LEU A 150 1.18 2.76 -20.43
C LEU A 150 2.38 3.24 -19.58
N ASN A 151 3.27 2.32 -19.20
CA ASN A 151 4.31 2.54 -18.18
C ASN A 151 3.75 3.21 -16.91
N ASP A 152 2.51 2.83 -16.53
CA ASP A 152 1.78 3.49 -15.47
C ASP A 152 1.97 2.79 -14.11
N ARG A 153 2.35 3.59 -13.11
CA ARG A 153 2.64 3.08 -11.77
C ARG A 153 1.41 2.49 -11.07
N TRP A 154 0.21 2.98 -11.35
CA TRP A 154 -1.01 2.54 -10.68
C TRP A 154 -1.51 1.22 -11.24
N VAL A 155 -1.42 1.05 -12.57
CA VAL A 155 -1.72 -0.25 -13.20
C VAL A 155 -0.72 -1.31 -12.72
N SER A 156 0.55 -0.95 -12.61
CA SER A 156 1.60 -1.84 -12.08
C SER A 156 1.37 -2.22 -10.62
N LEU A 157 1.01 -1.25 -9.78
CA LEU A 157 0.66 -1.49 -8.38
C LEU A 157 -0.58 -2.39 -8.27
N PHE A 158 -1.59 -2.14 -9.12
CA PHE A 158 -2.78 -2.96 -9.17
C PHE A 158 -2.45 -4.42 -9.54
N ALA A 159 -1.61 -4.64 -10.55
CA ALA A 159 -1.14 -5.99 -10.91
C ALA A 159 -0.41 -6.68 -9.75
N ILE A 160 0.42 -5.97 -8.97
CA ILE A 160 1.09 -6.53 -7.78
C ILE A 160 0.07 -6.96 -6.73
N VAL A 161 -0.96 -6.15 -6.48
CA VAL A 161 -2.01 -6.47 -5.52
C VAL A 161 -2.81 -7.70 -5.97
N LEU A 162 -3.23 -7.75 -7.24
CA LEU A 162 -3.92 -8.92 -7.80
C LEU A 162 -3.08 -10.19 -7.64
N MET A 163 -1.77 -10.10 -7.91
CA MET A 163 -0.86 -11.22 -7.77
C MET A 163 -0.67 -11.66 -6.32
N GLY A 164 -0.70 -10.72 -5.37
CA GLY A 164 -0.71 -11.04 -3.94
C GLY A 164 -1.98 -11.78 -3.51
N ILE A 165 -3.14 -11.41 -4.05
CA ILE A 165 -4.41 -12.12 -3.79
C ILE A 165 -4.35 -13.53 -4.37
N TYR A 166 -3.88 -13.69 -5.61
CA TYR A 166 -3.66 -15.01 -6.21
C TYR A 166 -2.75 -15.88 -5.33
N ALA A 167 -1.60 -15.36 -4.92
CA ALA A 167 -0.64 -16.08 -4.10
C ALA A 167 -1.19 -16.48 -2.72
N SER A 168 -2.14 -15.70 -2.17
CA SER A 168 -2.70 -15.98 -0.85
C SER A 168 -3.49 -17.30 -0.78
N GLY A 169 -4.00 -17.81 -1.90
CA GLY A 169 -4.63 -19.14 -1.94
C GLY A 169 -3.68 -20.27 -1.56
N SER A 170 -2.39 -20.09 -1.85
CA SER A 170 -1.37 -21.09 -1.59
C SER A 170 -1.02 -21.27 -0.11
N TRP A 171 -1.61 -20.50 0.81
CA TRP A 171 -1.62 -20.83 2.24
C TRP A 171 -2.45 -22.09 2.55
N ASN A 172 -3.37 -22.47 1.67
CA ASN A 172 -4.06 -23.74 1.75
C ASN A 172 -3.23 -24.82 1.05
N SER A 173 -2.76 -25.83 1.79
CA SER A 173 -1.93 -26.92 1.25
C SER A 173 -2.58 -27.72 0.11
N TYR A 174 -3.91 -27.70 -0.01
CA TYR A 174 -4.63 -28.36 -1.10
C TYR A 174 -4.59 -27.56 -2.42
N GLU A 175 -4.35 -26.25 -2.36
CA GLU A 175 -4.23 -25.42 -3.56
C GLU A 175 -2.83 -25.54 -4.18
N PRO A 176 -2.69 -25.34 -5.51
CA PRO A 176 -1.41 -25.36 -6.18
C PRO A 176 -0.42 -24.31 -5.66
N TYR A 177 0.87 -24.60 -5.84
CA TYR A 177 1.94 -23.66 -5.57
C TYR A 177 1.91 -22.47 -6.57
N PRO A 178 2.18 -21.23 -6.14
CA PRO A 178 1.98 -20.05 -7.00
C PRO A 178 3.17 -19.81 -7.93
N TYR A 179 3.41 -20.75 -8.86
CA TYR A 179 4.58 -20.73 -9.78
C TYR A 179 4.69 -19.46 -10.62
N ALA A 180 3.56 -18.79 -10.90
CA ALA A 180 3.56 -17.55 -11.68
C ALA A 180 4.39 -16.42 -11.03
N LEU A 181 4.62 -16.47 -9.72
CA LEU A 181 5.48 -15.50 -9.02
C LEU A 181 6.94 -15.54 -9.46
N PHE A 182 7.45 -16.70 -9.88
CA PHE A 182 8.84 -16.82 -10.36
C PHE A 182 9.12 -15.95 -11.59
N ALA A 183 8.14 -15.82 -12.49
CA ALA A 183 8.25 -14.94 -13.66
C ALA A 183 7.84 -13.50 -13.33
N PHE A 184 6.80 -13.32 -12.52
CA PHE A 184 6.24 -12.01 -12.21
C PHE A 184 7.16 -11.14 -11.39
N ILE A 185 7.83 -11.70 -10.37
CA ILE A 185 8.71 -10.95 -9.46
C ILE A 185 9.85 -10.27 -10.25
N PRO A 186 10.69 -11.01 -11.01
CA PRO A 186 11.75 -10.39 -11.81
C PRO A 186 11.25 -9.39 -12.85
N LEU A 187 10.13 -9.70 -13.52
CA LEU A 187 9.54 -8.83 -14.54
C LEU A 187 9.15 -7.45 -13.96
N MET A 188 8.52 -7.43 -12.80
CA MET A 188 8.06 -6.19 -12.19
C MET A 188 9.20 -5.37 -11.59
N TYR A 189 10.24 -6.00 -11.02
CA TYR A 189 11.47 -5.28 -10.66
C TYR A 189 12.11 -4.62 -11.89
N TRP A 190 12.28 -5.38 -12.98
CA TRP A 190 12.81 -4.85 -14.23
C TRP A 190 11.98 -3.69 -14.77
N MET A 191 10.65 -3.81 -14.74
CA MET A 191 9.74 -2.75 -15.21
C MET A 191 9.83 -1.49 -14.34
N ASN A 192 9.94 -1.63 -13.02
CA ASN A 192 10.12 -0.49 -12.13
C ASN A 192 11.45 0.24 -12.40
N GLU A 193 12.53 -0.51 -12.63
CA GLU A 193 13.85 0.03 -12.92
C GLU A 193 13.93 0.71 -14.30
N LYS A 194 13.43 0.06 -15.35
CA LYS A 194 13.65 0.50 -16.74
C LYS A 194 12.56 1.39 -17.30
N LYS A 195 11.31 1.25 -16.85
CA LYS A 195 10.14 1.91 -17.47
C LYS A 195 9.46 2.93 -16.57
N ILE A 196 9.31 2.64 -15.27
CA ILE A 196 8.47 3.44 -14.37
C ILE A 196 9.29 4.50 -13.60
N GLY A 197 10.62 4.46 -13.68
CA GLY A 197 11.49 5.47 -13.10
C GLY A 197 11.73 5.29 -11.60
N GLN A 198 11.99 4.05 -11.17
CA GLN A 198 12.42 3.72 -9.79
C GLN A 198 11.44 4.19 -8.72
N SER A 199 10.16 3.82 -8.89
CA SER A 199 9.12 4.21 -7.94
C SER A 199 9.31 3.49 -6.60
N LYS A 200 9.57 4.27 -5.54
CA LYS A 200 9.67 3.75 -4.15
C LYS A 200 8.41 3.04 -3.69
N LEU A 201 7.24 3.50 -4.15
CA LEU A 201 5.95 2.89 -3.81
C LEU A 201 5.82 1.49 -4.42
N ILE A 202 6.12 1.34 -5.72
CA ILE A 202 6.08 0.04 -6.38
C ILE A 202 7.09 -0.90 -5.74
N PHE A 203 8.32 -0.42 -5.53
CA PHE A 203 9.37 -1.19 -4.88
C PHE A 203 8.93 -1.72 -3.50
N PHE A 204 8.29 -0.87 -2.69
CA PHE A 204 7.73 -1.28 -1.40
C PHE A 204 6.74 -2.44 -1.53
N PHE A 205 5.71 -2.30 -2.36
CA PHE A 205 4.69 -3.35 -2.53
C PHE A 205 5.25 -4.61 -3.19
N HIS A 206 6.25 -4.46 -4.05
CA HIS A 206 6.92 -5.56 -4.69
C HIS A 206 7.77 -6.39 -3.70
N ASN A 207 8.52 -5.71 -2.82
CA ASN A 207 9.21 -6.36 -1.70
C ASN A 207 8.21 -7.10 -0.81
N LEU A 208 7.04 -6.50 -0.52
CA LEU A 208 6.00 -7.15 0.27
C LEU A 208 5.49 -8.45 -0.39
N LEU A 209 5.28 -8.43 -1.71
CA LEU A 209 4.90 -9.62 -2.48
C LEU A 209 6.01 -10.69 -2.44
N THR A 210 7.28 -10.28 -2.52
CA THR A 210 8.43 -11.20 -2.44
C THR A 210 8.54 -11.83 -1.05
N ILE A 211 8.33 -11.05 0.01
CA ILE A 211 8.28 -11.55 1.40
C ILE A 211 7.14 -12.56 1.55
N LEU A 212 5.93 -12.24 1.04
CA LEU A 212 4.80 -13.17 1.02
C LEU A 212 5.16 -14.48 0.31
N PHE A 213 5.83 -14.40 -0.84
CA PHE A 213 6.28 -15.57 -1.59
C PHE A 213 7.26 -16.43 -0.80
N ILE A 214 8.25 -15.81 -0.13
CA ILE A 214 9.19 -16.51 0.75
C ILE A 214 8.44 -17.23 1.87
N CYS A 215 7.48 -16.58 2.53
CA CYS A 215 6.69 -17.20 3.58
C CYS A 215 5.89 -18.42 3.08
N ILE A 216 5.23 -18.30 1.92
CA ILE A 216 4.51 -19.41 1.30
C ILE A 216 5.48 -20.54 0.96
N THR A 217 6.66 -20.22 0.44
CA THR A 217 7.70 -21.22 0.11
C THR A 217 8.11 -22.01 1.35
N ILE A 218 8.40 -21.31 2.46
CA ILE A 218 8.78 -21.95 3.72
C ILE A 218 7.61 -22.79 4.26
N PHE A 219 6.39 -22.26 4.28
CA PHE A 219 5.20 -22.98 4.71
C PHE A 219 4.98 -24.29 3.94
N ARG A 220 5.32 -24.32 2.65
CA ARG A 220 5.14 -25.48 1.77
C ARG A 220 6.25 -26.52 1.88
N LEU A 221 7.47 -26.09 2.17
CA LEU A 221 8.66 -26.95 2.14
C LEU A 221 9.19 -27.31 3.52
N ALA A 222 8.80 -26.58 4.56
CA ALA A 222 9.33 -26.69 5.90
C ALA A 222 8.25 -26.39 6.96
N ASP A 223 8.63 -26.50 8.23
CA ASP A 223 7.75 -26.16 9.34
C ASP A 223 7.49 -24.65 9.41
N GLU A 224 6.22 -24.26 9.50
CA GLU A 224 5.77 -22.87 9.53
C GLU A 224 6.38 -22.05 10.69
N ARG A 225 6.78 -22.71 11.78
CA ARG A 225 7.43 -22.09 12.94
C ARG A 225 8.83 -21.55 12.61
N ILE A 226 9.40 -21.91 11.45
CA ILE A 226 10.66 -21.36 10.94
C ILE A 226 10.45 -19.96 10.33
N ILE A 227 9.24 -19.64 9.86
CA ILE A 227 8.94 -18.38 9.17
C ILE A 227 9.36 -17.15 10.00
N PRO A 228 9.03 -17.01 11.30
CA PRO A 228 9.46 -15.86 12.08
C PRO A 228 10.98 -15.72 12.14
N PHE A 229 11.72 -16.82 12.29
CA PHE A 229 13.18 -16.78 12.29
C PHE A 229 13.74 -16.32 10.93
N ALA A 230 13.23 -16.87 9.83
CA ALA A 230 13.64 -16.48 8.49
C ALA A 230 13.35 -15.00 8.20
N LEU A 231 12.17 -14.51 8.58
CA LEU A 231 11.79 -13.10 8.42
C LEU A 231 12.62 -12.17 9.32
N PHE A 232 13.01 -12.62 10.50
CA PHE A 232 13.89 -11.86 11.38
C PHE A 232 15.27 -11.64 10.75
N VAL A 233 15.89 -12.71 10.26
CA VAL A 233 17.20 -12.65 9.59
C VAL A 233 17.10 -11.82 8.31
N LEU A 234 16.07 -12.05 7.49
CA LEU A 234 15.81 -11.28 6.27
C LEU A 234 15.64 -9.79 6.60
N GLY A 235 14.84 -9.45 7.61
CA GLY A 235 14.58 -8.07 8.01
C GLY A 235 15.84 -7.34 8.47
N ILE A 236 16.72 -8.01 9.23
CA ILE A 236 18.04 -7.46 9.57
C ILE A 236 18.88 -7.27 8.31
N GLY A 237 18.95 -8.27 7.44
CA GLY A 237 19.70 -8.19 6.18
C GLY A 237 19.27 -7.01 5.30
N MET A 238 17.97 -6.79 5.18
CA MET A 238 17.38 -5.67 4.43
C MET A 238 17.90 -4.31 4.90
N MET A 239 18.15 -4.12 6.20
CA MET A 239 18.65 -2.85 6.73
C MET A 239 20.08 -2.51 6.28
N TYR A 240 20.87 -3.51 5.91
CA TYR A 240 22.27 -3.34 5.51
C TYR A 240 22.47 -3.37 3.99
N VAL A 241 21.40 -3.49 3.21
CA VAL A 241 21.47 -3.43 1.74
C VAL A 241 21.88 -2.03 1.29
N ASN A 242 23.02 -1.93 0.62
CA ASN A 242 23.57 -0.67 0.12
C ASN A 242 23.00 -0.30 -1.25
N ASP A 243 21.71 0.03 -1.28
CA ASP A 243 21.03 0.55 -2.47
C ASP A 243 20.57 1.99 -2.23
N ARG A 244 21.23 2.95 -2.89
CA ARG A 244 20.94 4.39 -2.71
C ARG A 244 19.55 4.79 -3.21
N SER A 245 19.00 4.10 -4.22
CA SER A 245 17.69 4.43 -4.79
C SER A 245 16.56 4.10 -3.82
N TYR A 246 16.71 3.02 -3.06
CA TYR A 246 15.67 2.50 -2.17
C TYR A 246 16.06 2.40 -0.69
N ALA A 247 17.20 2.99 -0.27
CA ALA A 247 17.73 2.88 1.10
C ALA A 247 16.67 3.05 2.20
N LYS A 248 15.84 4.10 2.11
CA LYS A 248 14.77 4.33 3.09
C LYS A 248 13.70 3.24 3.10
N VAL A 249 13.38 2.66 1.95
CA VAL A 249 12.38 1.59 1.85
C VAL A 249 12.94 0.31 2.47
N TRP A 250 14.18 -0.04 2.15
CA TRP A 250 14.90 -1.16 2.74
C TRP A 250 15.00 -1.06 4.27
N GLU A 251 15.43 0.10 4.77
CA GLU A 251 15.53 0.38 6.21
C GLU A 251 14.18 0.22 6.92
N TRP A 252 13.12 0.86 6.40
CA TRP A 252 11.79 0.81 7.01
C TRP A 252 11.17 -0.59 6.95
N GLN A 253 11.19 -1.24 5.79
CA GLN A 253 10.61 -2.58 5.65
C GLN A 253 11.40 -3.60 6.45
N GLY A 254 12.74 -3.54 6.41
CA GLY A 254 13.60 -4.41 7.22
C GLY A 254 13.32 -4.24 8.71
N SER A 255 13.19 -2.99 9.16
CA SER A 255 12.89 -2.68 10.57
C SER A 255 11.53 -3.20 11.03
N VAL A 256 10.50 -3.02 10.21
CA VAL A 256 9.16 -3.56 10.50
C VAL A 256 9.18 -5.08 10.48
N LEU A 257 9.87 -5.68 9.52
CA LEU A 257 9.92 -7.13 9.33
C LEU A 257 10.62 -7.83 10.52
N HIS A 258 11.85 -7.41 10.86
CA HIS A 258 12.53 -7.95 12.04
C HIS A 258 11.81 -7.55 13.33
N GLY A 259 11.12 -6.41 13.34
CA GLY A 259 10.29 -5.94 14.44
C GLY A 259 9.20 -6.94 14.81
N ILE A 260 8.32 -7.25 13.85
CA ILE A 260 7.21 -8.20 13.99
C ILE A 260 7.76 -9.59 14.29
N ALA A 261 8.74 -10.04 13.51
CA ALA A 261 9.34 -11.36 13.66
C ALA A 261 10.01 -11.55 15.03
N GLY A 262 10.72 -10.52 15.52
CA GLY A 262 11.37 -10.55 16.84
C GLY A 262 10.37 -10.59 18.00
N ILE A 263 9.21 -9.95 17.86
CA ILE A 263 8.13 -10.10 18.85
C ILE A 263 7.61 -11.55 18.85
N ILE A 264 7.40 -12.15 17.68
CA ILE A 264 6.95 -13.56 17.58
C ILE A 264 8.00 -14.52 18.16
N LEU A 265 9.29 -14.31 17.86
CA LEU A 265 10.39 -15.11 18.39
C LEU A 265 10.58 -14.96 19.90
N SER A 266 9.96 -13.96 20.53
CA SER A 266 10.02 -13.84 22.00
C SER A 266 9.13 -14.87 22.72
N PHE A 267 8.20 -15.54 22.01
CA PHE A 267 7.40 -16.63 22.53
C PHE A 267 8.19 -17.96 22.50
N SER A 268 8.23 -18.66 23.63
CA SER A 268 9.04 -19.89 23.76
C SER A 268 8.55 -21.05 22.88
N ASP A 269 7.26 -21.09 22.52
CA ASP A 269 6.70 -22.16 21.68
C ASP A 269 7.29 -22.21 20.27
N ILE A 270 7.68 -21.05 19.72
CA ILE A 270 8.26 -20.96 18.37
C ILE A 270 9.58 -21.74 18.28
N TRP A 271 10.36 -21.77 19.37
CA TRP A 271 11.68 -22.40 19.41
C TRP A 271 11.63 -23.93 19.47
N LYS A 272 10.49 -24.51 19.82
CA LYS A 272 10.31 -25.97 19.90
C LYS A 272 10.51 -26.67 18.56
N VAL A 273 10.39 -25.95 17.44
CA VAL A 273 10.59 -26.49 16.08
C VAL A 273 11.98 -27.09 15.88
N TRP A 274 13.00 -26.57 16.57
CA TRP A 274 14.38 -26.98 16.37
C TRP A 274 14.77 -28.21 17.19
N GLY A 275 13.88 -28.75 18.04
CA GLY A 275 14.11 -29.98 18.82
C GLY A 275 15.32 -29.96 19.76
N ILE A 276 16.07 -28.85 19.85
CA ILE A 276 17.27 -28.68 20.68
C ILE A 276 16.98 -27.68 21.80
N PHE A 277 15.98 -26.82 21.61
CA PHE A 277 15.63 -25.73 22.52
C PHE A 277 14.40 -26.05 23.37
N TYR A 278 14.47 -27.13 24.16
CA TYR A 278 13.43 -27.49 25.14
C TYR A 278 13.45 -26.63 26.41
N PHE A 279 14.43 -25.73 26.53
CA PHE A 279 14.50 -24.79 27.63
C PHE A 279 13.40 -23.73 27.48
N ASN A 280 12.40 -23.79 28.36
CA ASN A 280 11.25 -22.87 28.36
C ASN A 280 11.63 -21.37 28.46
N GLY A 281 12.85 -21.03 28.89
CA GLY A 281 13.33 -19.65 28.97
C GLY A 281 14.00 -19.10 27.71
N ILE A 282 14.11 -19.86 26.61
CA ILE A 282 14.87 -19.39 25.43
C ILE A 282 14.25 -18.16 24.76
N GLY A 283 12.91 -18.05 24.75
CA GLY A 283 12.22 -16.86 24.24
C GLY A 283 12.58 -15.59 25.04
N ILE A 284 12.79 -15.73 26.35
CA ILE A 284 13.22 -14.63 27.23
C ILE A 284 14.68 -14.26 26.93
N VAL A 285 15.58 -15.26 26.82
CA VAL A 285 16.99 -15.03 26.47
C VAL A 285 17.10 -14.30 25.14
N PHE A 286 16.36 -14.75 24.12
CA PHE A 286 16.27 -14.09 22.83
C PHE A 286 15.76 -12.65 22.96
N ALA A 287 14.68 -12.43 23.71
CA ALA A 287 14.10 -11.11 23.85
C ALA A 287 15.03 -10.10 24.54
N VAL A 288 15.81 -10.54 25.54
CA VAL A 288 16.83 -9.70 26.19
C VAL A 288 17.93 -9.35 25.20
N ALA A 289 18.46 -10.33 24.47
CA ALA A 289 19.46 -10.08 23.43
C ALA A 289 18.93 -9.14 22.34
N TYR A 290 17.66 -9.32 21.96
CA TYR A 290 17.00 -8.49 20.96
C TYR A 290 16.76 -7.07 21.46
N MET A 291 16.40 -6.88 22.75
CA MET A 291 16.29 -5.57 23.37
C MET A 291 17.62 -4.81 23.30
N VAL A 292 18.75 -5.47 23.61
CA VAL A 292 20.09 -4.87 23.49
C VAL A 292 20.38 -4.45 22.05
N PHE A 293 20.06 -5.31 21.09
CA PHE A 293 20.19 -4.99 19.66
C PHE A 293 19.32 -3.79 19.23
N LEU A 294 18.08 -3.71 19.70
CA LEU A 294 17.19 -2.58 19.41
C LEU A 294 17.70 -1.26 20.01
N LEU A 295 18.27 -1.30 21.22
CA LEU A 295 18.90 -0.13 21.84
C LEU A 295 20.14 0.32 21.05
N TYR A 296 20.91 -0.62 20.51
CA TYR A 296 22.01 -0.31 19.59
C TYR A 296 21.52 0.37 18.31
N LEU A 297 20.45 -0.14 17.69
CA LEU A 297 19.85 0.49 16.50
C LEU A 297 19.28 1.89 16.80
N LEU A 298 18.68 2.06 17.97
CA LEU A 298 18.17 3.35 18.44
C LEU A 298 19.31 4.38 18.59
N LYS A 299 20.47 3.95 19.12
CA LYS A 299 21.67 4.80 19.22
C LYS A 299 22.21 5.22 17.85
N ARG A 300 21.97 4.42 16.80
CA ARG A 300 22.29 4.75 15.40
C ARG A 300 21.22 5.61 14.71
N GLY A 301 20.14 5.97 15.40
CA GLY A 301 19.10 6.87 14.88
C GLY A 301 17.93 6.17 14.18
N SER A 302 17.81 4.84 14.27
CA SER A 302 16.67 4.10 13.71
C SER A 302 15.38 4.44 14.47
N LEU A 303 14.53 5.27 13.87
CA LEU A 303 13.20 5.61 14.42
C LEU A 303 12.26 4.41 14.54
N PRO A 304 12.21 3.46 13.57
CA PRO A 304 11.35 2.29 13.68
C PRO A 304 11.64 1.42 14.90
N SER A 305 12.91 1.38 15.36
CA SER A 305 13.31 0.59 16.53
C SER A 305 12.58 1.01 17.80
N ILE A 306 12.15 2.27 17.93
CA ILE A 306 11.33 2.74 19.06
C ILE A 306 10.00 1.99 19.10
N ILE A 307 9.33 1.88 17.95
CA ILE A 307 8.02 1.20 17.84
C ILE A 307 8.17 -0.27 18.23
N VAL A 308 9.25 -0.91 17.77
CA VAL A 308 9.53 -2.31 18.10
C VAL A 308 9.83 -2.49 19.59
N ILE A 309 10.62 -1.60 20.21
CA ILE A 309 10.87 -1.62 21.66
C ILE A 309 9.55 -1.49 22.42
N CYS A 310 8.70 -0.53 22.05
CA CYS A 310 7.39 -0.36 22.66
C CYS A 310 6.53 -1.62 22.52
N GLY A 311 6.49 -2.23 21.33
CA GLY A 311 5.76 -3.47 21.08
C GLY A 311 6.30 -4.65 21.90
N LEU A 312 7.62 -4.76 22.05
CA LEU A 312 8.25 -5.83 22.83
C LEU A 312 7.98 -5.66 24.33
N ILE A 313 8.10 -4.45 24.87
CA ILE A 313 7.74 -4.13 26.27
C ILE A 313 6.26 -4.44 26.51
N PHE A 314 5.39 -3.98 25.59
CA PHE A 314 3.96 -4.22 25.67
C PHE A 314 3.66 -5.73 25.69
N ARG A 315 4.29 -6.53 24.82
CA ARG A 315 4.12 -7.99 24.80
C ARG A 315 4.39 -8.63 26.17
N PHE A 316 5.51 -8.30 26.83
CA PHE A 316 5.83 -8.84 28.16
C PHE A 316 4.92 -8.31 29.25
N TYR A 317 4.53 -7.04 29.15
CA TYR A 317 3.58 -6.45 30.07
C TYR A 317 2.22 -7.15 30.01
N VAL A 318 1.74 -7.49 28.80
CA VAL A 318 0.51 -8.27 28.61
C VAL A 318 0.63 -9.67 29.19
N ASP A 319 1.73 -10.38 28.91
CA ASP A 319 1.97 -11.74 29.43
C ASP A 319 1.88 -11.76 30.96
N ILE A 320 2.65 -10.88 31.63
CA ILE A 320 2.66 -10.77 33.09
C ILE A 320 1.28 -10.37 33.60
N SER A 321 0.66 -9.35 33.01
CA SER A 321 -0.61 -8.84 33.52
C SER A 321 -1.77 -9.82 33.32
N TYR A 322 -1.76 -10.63 32.25
CA TYR A 322 -2.78 -11.63 31.97
C TYR A 322 -2.75 -12.77 33.00
N ASP A 323 -1.57 -13.15 33.47
CA ASP A 323 -1.41 -14.18 34.49
C ASP A 323 -1.79 -13.69 35.91
N PHE A 324 -1.69 -12.39 36.18
CA PHE A 324 -1.82 -11.83 37.54
C PHE A 324 -3.04 -10.92 37.79
N LEU A 325 -3.77 -10.45 36.77
CA LEU A 325 -4.88 -9.49 36.96
C LEU A 325 -6.24 -9.99 36.44
N PRO A 326 -7.36 -9.59 37.08
CA PRO A 326 -8.68 -9.69 36.46
C PRO A 326 -8.69 -8.97 35.10
N LYS A 327 -9.23 -9.63 34.07
CA LYS A 327 -9.19 -9.14 32.67
C LYS A 327 -9.65 -7.69 32.48
N SER A 328 -10.54 -7.18 33.32
CA SER A 328 -11.00 -5.78 33.30
C SER A 328 -9.93 -4.78 33.74
N LEU A 329 -9.13 -5.10 34.76
CA LEU A 329 -8.07 -4.23 35.26
C LEU A 329 -6.93 -4.09 34.24
N PHE A 330 -6.63 -5.18 33.54
CA PHE A 330 -5.65 -5.23 32.46
C PHE A 330 -5.91 -4.19 31.35
N PHE A 331 -7.17 -4.09 30.87
CA PHE A 331 -7.51 -3.14 29.82
C PHE A 331 -7.39 -1.67 30.27
N VAL A 332 -7.72 -1.38 31.53
CA VAL A 332 -7.66 -0.01 32.09
C VAL A 332 -6.20 0.47 32.22
N ILE A 333 -5.32 -0.37 32.76
CA ILE A 333 -3.92 0.02 32.97
C ILE A 333 -3.16 0.11 31.64
N SER A 334 -3.39 -0.85 30.73
CA SER A 334 -2.82 -0.82 29.37
C SER A 334 -3.22 0.44 28.60
N GLY A 335 -4.51 0.81 28.67
CA GLY A 335 -5.03 2.03 28.05
C GLY A 335 -4.38 3.30 28.63
N GLY A 336 -4.22 3.36 29.95
CA GLY A 336 -3.55 4.48 30.63
C GLY A 336 -2.09 4.67 30.20
N ILE A 337 -1.34 3.58 30.09
CA ILE A 337 0.08 3.62 29.66
C ILE A 337 0.21 4.11 28.21
N LEU A 338 -0.65 3.64 27.30
CA LEU A 338 -0.65 4.09 25.90
C LEU A 338 -0.96 5.58 25.77
N ILE A 339 -1.92 6.09 26.56
CA ILE A 339 -2.25 7.52 26.61
C ILE A 339 -1.05 8.34 27.12
N ALA A 340 -0.36 7.86 28.16
CA ALA A 340 0.81 8.52 28.73
C ALA A 340 1.98 8.59 27.73
N PHE A 341 2.27 7.49 27.01
CA PHE A 341 3.27 7.50 25.94
C PHE A 341 2.88 8.43 24.80
N GLY A 342 1.60 8.44 24.39
CA GLY A 342 1.09 9.37 23.38
C GLY A 342 1.38 10.83 23.73
N PHE A 343 1.10 11.23 24.97
CA PHE A 343 1.39 12.58 25.48
C PHE A 343 2.89 12.91 25.48
N TRP A 344 3.73 11.95 25.90
CA TRP A 344 5.17 12.16 25.95
C TRP A 344 5.78 12.36 24.56
N PHE A 345 5.35 11.57 23.57
CA PHE A 345 5.78 11.73 22.17
C PHE A 345 5.31 13.06 21.57
N GLU A 346 4.07 13.48 21.86
CA GLU A 346 3.55 14.76 21.39
C GLU A 346 4.38 15.93 21.92
N LYS A 347 4.79 15.86 23.20
CA LYS A 347 5.63 16.88 23.84
C LYS A 347 7.02 16.96 23.23
N LYS A 348 7.68 15.81 22.96
CA LYS A 348 8.99 15.79 22.29
C LYS A 348 8.91 16.31 20.85
N ARG A 349 7.83 16.03 20.12
CA ARG A 349 7.65 16.52 18.74
C ARG A 349 7.46 18.04 18.69
N LYS A 350 6.76 18.63 19.68
CA LYS A 350 6.58 20.08 19.79
C LYS A 350 7.84 20.81 20.25
N GLY A 351 8.71 20.17 21.04
CA GLY A 351 9.99 20.74 21.48
C GLY A 351 11.05 20.84 20.36
N GLY A 352 11.03 19.94 19.38
CA GLY A 352 11.97 19.93 18.25
C GLY A 352 11.68 20.94 17.13
N MET A 353 10.58 21.70 17.19
CA MET A 353 10.23 22.76 16.22
C MET A 353 10.67 24.17 16.66
N LYS A 354 11.41 24.29 17.77
CA LYS A 354 11.95 25.56 18.29
C LYS A 354 13.49 25.59 18.36
N GLY A 355 14.17 24.75 17.59
CA GLY A 355 15.63 24.73 17.47
C GLY A 355 16.06 25.16 16.08
#